data_AF-A0A8H3GBV6-F1
#
_entry.id   AF-A0A8H3GBV6-F1
#
_cell.length_a   1.000
_cell.length_b   1.000
_cell.length_c   1.000
_cell.angle_alpha   90.00
_cell.angle_beta   90.00
_cell.angle_gamma   90.00
#
_symmetry.space_group_name_H-M   'P 1'
#
loop_
_entity.id
_entity.type
_entity.pdbx_description
1 polymer ?
#
loop_
_entity_poly.entity_id
_entity_poly.type
_entity_poly.pdbx_seq_one_letter_code
_entity_poly.pdbx_strand_id
1 'polypeptide(L)'
;MALLNKLAIVAFLIAQGAIAAPWDAHSRRTTHGVRSVGPKRSLFHSYHPEPRFETYAGGVVHPLAKRGIPSTHEEAARAFLTEKLGCGADALARKSGHSSDMAAHEYFRQSINSIPVANAVANVALKGHKVVSFGSSFVDPKSVAAATPRLTKEDAIAYAEDALGGEYNNHPISLEYFVKDSHHVVLTYVVEIRNYETHEWHEAFVDAHSGEIVNVVSFGADASYRAIPFTSADPTNGFQTFTDPYDPTSSPDGWHTYHSIFSGEAVSTTATSGNNVLAFKSSVSDGLTQQSSSLNNYNYVFDSTKQPADSKDAATVNAFYVTNMMHDLFYRYGFTETAYNFQYHNNGKGGAQNDNVYVAMQISDIVKDKFNDASFFAPADGVNGELYLYLWNKTTPYRDVAFENDLLIHEYTHGLTNRLVGGGTARCLQSNEALALGEGWSDAVADWVRQTTAESAAQDFTLGTYVNTKSLRDYPYSTSMTTNPLTYGSLQTRTEIHAAGEVWANIWHEIFAMFVTKYGFSNDKNNADGTAGNIVALRLLIDALPLQPCNPTFINARDAVLQADFNRSEGANKCLLWTVFAKRGLGFGATTTKTDVFKLPSGC
;
A
#
# COMPACT_ATOMS: atom_id res chain seq x y z
N MET A 1 6.61 56.75 34.66
CA MET A 1 7.34 57.06 33.41
C MET A 1 8.11 55.80 33.03
N ALA A 2 7.50 54.75 32.50
CA ALA A 2 6.62 54.71 31.32
C ALA A 2 7.38 55.15 30.06
N LEU A 3 8.13 54.21 29.45
CA LEU A 3 8.19 54.05 27.98
C LEU A 3 9.02 52.84 27.46
N LEU A 4 9.32 51.79 28.24
CA LEU A 4 10.15 50.67 27.73
C LEU A 4 9.62 49.24 27.92
N ASN A 5 8.41 49.04 28.45
CA ASN A 5 7.80 47.70 28.62
C ASN A 5 6.59 47.43 27.70
N LYS A 6 6.53 48.04 26.51
CA LYS A 6 5.40 47.83 25.56
C LYS A 6 5.80 47.52 24.11
N LEU A 7 7.04 47.09 23.85
CA LEU A 7 7.50 46.76 22.49
C LEU A 7 8.01 45.31 22.31
N ALA A 8 7.85 44.44 23.31
CA ALA A 8 8.21 43.03 23.21
C ALA A 8 7.02 42.05 23.14
N ILE A 9 5.76 42.55 23.09
CA ILE A 9 4.55 41.71 23.16
C ILE A 9 3.67 41.79 21.89
N VAL A 10 4.13 42.42 20.80
CA VAL A 10 3.36 42.51 19.53
C VAL A 10 4.07 41.86 18.32
N ALA A 11 5.26 41.28 18.50
CA ALA A 11 6.00 40.63 17.41
C ALA A 11 5.90 39.09 17.39
N PHE A 12 5.02 38.48 18.19
CA PHE A 12 4.94 37.01 18.31
C PHE A 12 3.51 36.44 18.21
N LEU A 13 2.59 37.14 17.53
CA LEU A 13 1.19 36.68 17.42
C LEU A 13 0.51 36.84 16.05
N ILE A 14 1.22 37.14 14.96
CA ILE A 14 0.62 37.10 13.61
C ILE A 14 1.65 36.58 12.59
N ALA A 15 1.71 35.26 12.46
CA ALA A 15 1.90 34.50 11.21
C ALA A 15 2.02 32.98 11.49
N GLN A 16 1.38 32.46 12.55
CA GLN A 16 0.94 31.07 12.59
C GLN A 16 -0.37 30.98 11.80
N GLY A 17 -0.22 31.10 10.48
CA GLY A 17 -1.24 30.75 9.51
C GLY A 17 -0.83 29.46 8.81
N ALA A 18 -0.41 28.44 9.57
CA ALA A 18 -0.55 27.07 9.08
C ALA A 18 -2.05 26.81 9.04
N ILE A 19 -2.67 27.13 7.90
CA ILE A 19 -4.00 26.61 7.60
C ILE A 19 -3.83 25.11 7.71
N ALA A 20 -4.56 24.55 8.68
CA ALA A 20 -4.71 23.13 8.86
C ALA A 20 -4.79 22.45 7.49
N ALA A 21 -4.05 21.36 7.31
CA ALA A 21 -4.60 20.30 6.49
C ALA A 21 -5.62 19.58 7.39
N PRO A 22 -6.93 19.85 7.31
CA PRO A 22 -7.78 18.67 7.19
C PRO A 22 -7.32 18.00 5.89
N TRP A 23 -7.29 16.69 5.77
CA TRP A 23 -8.45 15.95 5.30
C TRP A 23 -8.16 14.46 5.52
N ASP A 24 -9.12 13.75 6.10
CA ASP A 24 -9.55 12.47 5.58
C ASP A 24 -11.05 12.60 5.27
N ALA A 25 -11.43 12.36 4.01
CA ALA A 25 -12.81 12.21 3.58
C ALA A 25 -12.82 11.59 2.17
N HIS A 26 -12.57 10.28 2.11
CA HIS A 26 -12.54 9.45 0.90
C HIS A 26 -11.36 9.74 -0.01
N SER A 27 -10.51 8.75 -0.24
CA SER A 27 -9.43 8.82 -1.22
C SER A 27 -10.00 9.27 -2.57
N ARG A 28 -9.75 10.51 -2.97
CA ARG A 28 -10.14 11.08 -4.28
C ARG A 28 -9.30 10.49 -5.41
N ARG A 29 -9.22 9.15 -5.48
CA ARG A 29 -8.42 8.38 -6.44
C ARG A 29 -8.81 8.67 -7.90
N THR A 30 -9.96 9.29 -8.12
CA THR A 30 -10.44 9.72 -9.45
C THR A 30 -9.72 10.96 -9.97
N THR A 31 -9.18 11.82 -9.09
CA THR A 31 -8.60 13.12 -9.46
C THR A 31 -7.20 13.36 -8.90
N HIS A 32 -6.75 12.55 -7.94
CA HIS A 32 -5.48 12.75 -7.23
C HIS A 32 -4.60 11.50 -7.23
N GLY A 33 -3.29 11.71 -7.36
CA GLY A 33 -2.26 10.68 -7.17
C GLY A 33 -1.13 11.20 -6.28
N VAL A 34 -0.39 10.28 -5.65
CA VAL A 34 0.84 10.59 -4.93
C VAL A 34 1.94 9.68 -5.45
N ARG A 35 3.11 10.24 -5.74
CA ARG A 35 4.27 9.49 -6.20
C ARG A 35 5.54 10.00 -5.52
N SER A 36 6.42 9.08 -5.16
CA SER A 36 7.80 9.41 -4.80
C SER A 36 8.60 9.58 -6.09
N VAL A 37 9.38 10.66 -6.23
CA VAL A 37 10.15 10.93 -7.45
C VAL A 37 11.59 11.35 -7.12
N GLY A 38 12.54 10.84 -7.91
CA GLY A 38 13.95 11.23 -7.90
C GLY A 38 14.74 10.68 -6.71
N PRO A 39 16.06 10.94 -6.65
CA PRO A 39 16.95 10.37 -5.65
C PRO A 39 16.68 10.87 -4.22
N LYS A 40 16.04 12.04 -4.07
CA LYS A 40 15.57 12.55 -2.77
C LYS A 40 14.21 11.96 -2.34
N ARG A 41 13.58 11.15 -3.20
CA ARG A 41 12.26 10.51 -2.98
C ARG A 41 11.19 11.48 -2.51
N SER A 42 11.14 12.64 -3.16
CA SER A 42 10.18 13.69 -2.81
C SER A 42 8.77 13.22 -3.18
N LEU A 43 7.81 13.38 -2.27
CA LEU A 43 6.40 13.07 -2.54
C LEU A 43 5.76 14.18 -3.36
N PHE A 44 5.35 13.86 -4.58
CA PHE A 44 4.60 14.74 -5.46
C PHE A 44 3.15 14.32 -5.54
N HIS A 45 2.27 15.30 -5.35
CA HIS A 45 0.83 15.13 -5.46
C HIS A 45 0.40 15.59 -6.86
N SER A 46 -0.13 14.67 -7.67
CA SER A 46 -0.72 15.01 -8.96
C SER A 46 -2.20 15.34 -8.80
N TYR A 47 -2.67 16.31 -9.59
CA TYR A 47 -4.08 16.67 -9.69
C TYR A 47 -4.54 16.67 -11.15
N HIS A 48 -5.63 15.96 -11.39
CA HIS A 48 -6.33 15.90 -12.66
C HIS A 48 -7.78 16.35 -12.44
N PRO A 49 -8.26 17.38 -13.16
CA PRO A 49 -9.66 17.79 -13.08
C PRO A 49 -10.60 16.64 -13.40
N GLU A 50 -11.77 16.64 -12.75
CA GLU A 50 -12.73 15.54 -12.85
C GLU A 50 -13.21 15.35 -14.31
N PRO A 51 -13.08 14.14 -14.87
CA PRO A 51 -13.43 13.89 -16.26
C PRO A 51 -14.94 13.70 -16.44
N ARG A 52 -15.48 14.25 -17.53
CA ARG A 52 -16.83 13.98 -18.04
C ARG A 52 -16.71 13.11 -19.28
N PHE A 53 -17.52 12.05 -19.40
CA PHE A 53 -17.53 11.16 -20.56
C PHE A 53 -18.96 10.78 -20.97
N GLU A 54 -19.26 10.86 -22.26
CA GLU A 54 -20.55 10.52 -22.84
C GLU A 54 -20.39 9.70 -24.13
N THR A 55 -21.34 8.78 -24.38
CA THR A 55 -21.37 7.93 -25.58
C THR A 55 -22.75 7.96 -26.25
N TYR A 56 -22.78 7.82 -27.58
CA TYR A 56 -24.00 7.90 -28.39
C TYR A 56 -24.09 6.69 -29.34
N ALA A 57 -24.88 5.67 -28.98
CA ALA A 57 -24.96 4.38 -29.68
C ALA A 57 -25.36 4.44 -31.17
N GLY A 58 -25.90 5.58 -31.66
CA GLY A 58 -26.23 5.83 -33.07
C GLY A 58 -25.54 7.04 -33.70
N GLY A 59 -24.67 7.71 -32.94
CA GLY A 59 -24.04 8.97 -33.29
C GLY A 59 -24.98 10.18 -33.27
N VAL A 60 -24.51 11.32 -32.76
CA VAL A 60 -25.23 12.60 -32.77
C VAL A 60 -24.70 13.53 -33.86
N VAL A 61 -25.59 14.37 -34.39
CA VAL A 61 -25.28 15.34 -35.45
C VAL A 61 -24.69 16.60 -34.84
N HIS A 62 -23.50 17.01 -35.27
CA HIS A 62 -22.85 18.25 -34.84
C HIS A 62 -23.51 19.49 -35.50
N PRO A 63 -23.36 20.70 -34.93
CA PRO A 63 -24.10 21.88 -35.39
C PRO A 63 -23.82 22.31 -36.83
N LEU A 64 -22.64 22.01 -37.40
CA LEU A 64 -22.37 22.30 -38.84
C LEU A 64 -23.20 21.40 -39.77
N ALA A 65 -23.32 20.10 -39.45
CA ALA A 65 -24.15 19.19 -40.22
C ALA A 65 -25.65 19.53 -40.10
N LYS A 66 -26.12 20.01 -38.94
CA LYS A 66 -27.50 20.53 -38.78
C LYS A 66 -27.78 21.71 -39.74
N ARG A 67 -26.76 22.48 -40.10
CA ARG A 67 -26.84 23.62 -41.04
C ARG A 67 -26.55 23.25 -42.50
N GLY A 68 -26.30 21.97 -42.79
CA GLY A 68 -25.93 21.51 -44.13
C GLY A 68 -24.56 21.99 -44.60
N ILE A 69 -23.68 22.39 -43.67
CA ILE A 69 -22.33 22.88 -43.97
C ILE A 69 -21.38 21.67 -44.03
N PRO A 70 -20.73 21.38 -45.16
CA PRO A 70 -19.69 20.36 -45.23
C PRO A 70 -18.55 20.70 -44.27
N SER A 71 -18.01 19.71 -43.58
CA SER A 71 -16.95 19.94 -42.58
C SER A 71 -16.01 18.75 -42.48
N THR A 72 -14.74 19.04 -42.23
CA THR A 72 -13.75 18.05 -41.80
C THR A 72 -14.11 17.46 -40.42
N HIS A 73 -13.45 16.36 -40.02
CA HIS A 73 -13.62 15.79 -38.67
C HIS A 73 -13.20 16.77 -37.57
N GLU A 74 -12.12 17.54 -37.79
CA GLU A 74 -11.71 18.62 -36.89
C GLU A 74 -12.82 19.65 -36.70
N GLU A 75 -13.36 20.20 -37.79
CA GLU A 75 -14.39 21.24 -37.73
C GLU A 75 -15.67 20.72 -37.10
N ALA A 76 -16.04 19.47 -37.39
CA ALA A 76 -17.17 18.79 -36.76
C ALA A 76 -16.98 18.64 -35.24
N ALA A 77 -15.81 18.17 -34.81
CA ALA A 77 -15.47 18.01 -33.40
C ALA A 77 -15.45 19.36 -32.67
N ARG A 78 -14.79 20.37 -33.23
CA ARG A 78 -14.72 21.73 -32.67
C ARG A 78 -16.11 22.34 -32.50
N ALA A 79 -16.95 22.22 -33.54
CA ALA A 79 -18.31 22.75 -33.50
C ALA A 79 -19.17 22.03 -32.44
N PHE A 80 -19.02 20.71 -32.30
CA PHE A 80 -19.68 19.95 -31.25
C PHE A 80 -19.21 20.39 -29.85
N LEU A 81 -17.90 20.51 -29.62
CA LEU A 81 -17.35 20.93 -28.33
C LEU A 81 -17.81 22.34 -27.92
N THR A 82 -17.82 23.28 -28.87
CA THR A 82 -18.28 24.66 -28.66
C THR A 82 -19.73 24.67 -28.14
N GLU A 83 -20.63 23.91 -28.79
CA GLU A 83 -22.03 23.78 -28.35
C GLU A 83 -22.14 23.03 -27.01
N LYS A 84 -21.43 21.91 -26.86
CA LYS A 84 -21.56 21.00 -25.71
C LYS A 84 -20.99 21.59 -24.42
N LEU A 85 -19.89 22.32 -24.50
CA LEU A 85 -19.20 22.93 -23.35
C LEU A 85 -19.61 24.40 -23.12
N GLY A 86 -20.37 25.01 -24.04
CA GLY A 86 -20.76 26.42 -23.93
C GLY A 86 -19.57 27.38 -23.98
N CYS A 87 -18.48 27.00 -24.66
CA CYS A 87 -17.25 27.78 -24.74
C CYS A 87 -17.05 28.38 -26.14
N GLY A 88 -16.23 29.43 -26.24
CA GLY A 88 -15.82 30.02 -27.52
C GLY A 88 -14.85 29.11 -28.30
N ALA A 89 -14.77 29.28 -29.62
CA ALA A 89 -13.86 28.49 -30.46
C ALA A 89 -12.37 28.75 -30.14
N ASP A 90 -12.06 29.93 -29.62
CA ASP A 90 -10.76 30.38 -29.12
C ASP A 90 -10.35 29.72 -27.80
N ALA A 91 -11.32 29.19 -27.04
CA ALA A 91 -11.09 28.37 -25.85
C ALA A 91 -10.69 26.92 -26.18
N LEU A 92 -10.64 26.55 -27.48
CA LEU A 92 -10.30 25.21 -27.95
C LEU A 92 -8.99 25.22 -28.75
N ALA A 93 -7.88 24.84 -28.12
CA ALA A 93 -6.63 24.58 -28.82
C ALA A 93 -6.63 23.13 -29.35
N ARG A 94 -6.58 22.93 -30.67
CA ARG A 94 -6.44 21.57 -31.22
C ARG A 94 -5.05 21.05 -30.90
N LYS A 95 -4.97 19.82 -30.39
CA LYS A 95 -3.70 19.12 -30.15
C LYS A 95 -3.35 18.21 -31.32
N SER A 96 -4.27 17.37 -31.74
CA SER A 96 -4.07 16.39 -32.81
C SER A 96 -5.40 15.76 -33.25
N GLY A 97 -5.34 14.96 -34.31
CA GLY A 97 -6.43 14.07 -34.71
C GLY A 97 -5.92 12.92 -35.58
N HIS A 98 -6.67 11.84 -35.63
CA HIS A 98 -6.38 10.67 -36.47
C HIS A 98 -7.69 10.05 -36.98
N SER A 99 -7.63 9.40 -38.15
CA SER A 99 -8.79 8.73 -38.76
C SER A 99 -8.41 7.34 -39.24
N SER A 100 -9.30 6.39 -38.99
CA SER A 100 -9.26 5.01 -39.50
C SER A 100 -10.52 4.72 -40.31
N ASP A 101 -10.59 3.55 -40.95
CA ASP A 101 -11.78 3.10 -41.67
C ASP A 101 -13.04 2.99 -40.77
N MET A 102 -12.86 2.87 -39.45
CA MET A 102 -13.97 2.70 -38.51
C MET A 102 -14.41 3.99 -37.82
N ALA A 103 -13.46 4.87 -37.49
CA ALA A 103 -13.70 6.08 -36.72
C ALA A 103 -12.59 7.13 -36.88
N ALA A 104 -12.94 8.39 -36.64
CA ALA A 104 -12.04 9.51 -36.48
C ALA A 104 -12.01 9.98 -35.02
N HIS A 105 -10.85 10.45 -34.56
CA HIS A 105 -10.62 10.95 -33.21
C HIS A 105 -9.95 12.32 -33.30
N GLU A 106 -10.49 13.30 -32.58
CA GLU A 106 -9.95 14.65 -32.49
C GLU A 106 -9.72 15.04 -31.03
N TYR A 107 -8.57 15.65 -30.75
CA TYR A 107 -8.11 15.97 -29.40
C TYR A 107 -7.87 17.47 -29.26
N PHE A 108 -8.38 18.04 -28.18
CA PHE A 108 -8.32 19.47 -27.87
C PHE A 108 -7.84 19.69 -26.44
N ARG A 109 -7.29 20.88 -26.18
CA ARG A 109 -6.98 21.42 -24.85
C ARG A 109 -7.78 22.69 -24.63
N GLN A 110 -8.16 22.94 -23.39
CA GLN A 110 -8.68 24.25 -23.00
C GLN A 110 -7.58 25.28 -23.26
N SER A 111 -7.97 26.42 -23.82
CA SER A 111 -7.06 27.53 -24.13
C SER A 111 -7.50 28.75 -23.34
N ILE A 112 -6.57 29.38 -22.63
CA ILE A 112 -6.79 30.62 -21.91
C ILE A 112 -5.71 31.59 -22.36
N ASN A 113 -6.07 32.80 -22.82
CA ASN A 113 -5.12 33.77 -23.37
C ASN A 113 -4.22 33.17 -24.49
N SER A 114 -4.79 32.29 -25.31
CA SER A 114 -4.07 31.53 -26.36
C SER A 114 -2.97 30.59 -25.86
N ILE A 115 -2.91 30.32 -24.56
CA ILE A 115 -2.01 29.34 -23.94
C ILE A 115 -2.84 28.11 -23.57
N PRO A 116 -2.42 26.90 -24.00
CA PRO A 116 -3.12 25.67 -23.65
C PRO A 116 -2.99 25.37 -22.16
N VAL A 117 -4.03 24.77 -21.59
CA VAL A 117 -4.05 24.25 -20.23
C VAL A 117 -3.71 22.76 -20.27
N ALA A 118 -2.62 22.36 -19.61
CA ALA A 118 -2.03 21.04 -19.72
C ALA A 118 -2.98 19.91 -19.26
N ASN A 119 -3.61 20.08 -18.08
CA ASN A 119 -4.49 19.07 -17.47
C ASN A 119 -5.98 19.26 -17.77
N ALA A 120 -6.37 20.19 -18.65
CA ALA A 120 -7.74 20.39 -19.10
C ALA A 120 -7.89 20.02 -20.59
N VAL A 121 -8.23 18.76 -20.85
CA VAL A 121 -8.25 18.14 -22.17
C VAL A 121 -9.67 17.80 -22.62
N ALA A 122 -9.87 17.61 -23.91
CA ALA A 122 -11.11 17.11 -24.50
C ALA A 122 -10.82 16.20 -25.69
N ASN A 123 -11.67 15.20 -25.92
CA ASN A 123 -11.61 14.31 -27.07
C ASN A 123 -12.99 14.07 -27.66
N VAL A 124 -13.08 13.96 -28.98
CA VAL A 124 -14.31 13.63 -29.71
C VAL A 124 -14.02 12.48 -30.66
N ALA A 125 -14.84 11.42 -30.60
CA ALA A 125 -14.80 10.34 -31.58
C ALA A 125 -15.97 10.49 -32.56
N LEU A 126 -15.71 10.30 -33.86
CA LEU A 126 -16.69 10.38 -34.93
C LEU A 126 -16.72 9.09 -35.73
N LYS A 127 -17.92 8.65 -36.14
CA LYS A 127 -18.13 7.58 -37.13
C LYS A 127 -18.80 8.20 -38.36
N GLY A 128 -18.06 8.25 -39.47
CA GLY A 128 -18.36 9.23 -40.52
C GLY A 128 -18.34 10.65 -39.91
N HIS A 129 -19.35 11.46 -40.19
CA HIS A 129 -19.49 12.81 -39.61
C HIS A 129 -20.40 12.87 -38.38
N LYS A 130 -20.72 11.74 -37.73
CA LYS A 130 -21.53 11.73 -36.50
C LYS A 130 -20.65 11.52 -35.28
N VAL A 131 -20.86 12.31 -34.24
CA VAL A 131 -20.15 12.18 -32.96
C VAL A 131 -20.69 10.98 -32.21
N VAL A 132 -19.82 10.01 -31.88
CA VAL A 132 -20.20 8.77 -31.18
C VAL A 132 -19.75 8.76 -29.73
N SER A 133 -18.78 9.58 -29.35
CA SER A 133 -18.43 9.84 -27.95
C SER A 133 -17.72 11.16 -27.78
N PHE A 134 -17.72 11.65 -26.54
CA PHE A 134 -17.00 12.83 -26.12
C PHE A 134 -16.51 12.69 -24.69
N GLY A 135 -15.29 13.15 -24.42
CA GLY A 135 -14.73 13.31 -23.09
C GLY A 135 -14.17 14.72 -22.87
N SER A 136 -14.25 15.25 -21.64
CA SER A 136 -13.60 16.51 -21.26
C SER A 136 -13.31 16.63 -19.78
N SER A 137 -12.18 17.25 -19.44
CA SER A 137 -11.78 17.70 -18.10
C SER A 137 -11.65 19.23 -18.02
N PHE A 138 -12.39 19.97 -18.86
CA PHE A 138 -12.34 21.44 -18.86
C PHE A 138 -12.90 22.00 -17.55
N VAL A 139 -12.28 23.08 -17.09
CA VAL A 139 -12.61 23.73 -15.82
C VAL A 139 -13.03 25.18 -16.01
N ASP A 140 -13.85 25.66 -15.08
CA ASP A 140 -14.09 27.09 -14.89
C ASP A 140 -13.13 27.59 -13.80
N PRO A 141 -12.04 28.29 -14.16
CA PRO A 141 -10.99 28.65 -13.22
C PRO A 141 -11.46 29.75 -12.25
N LYS A 142 -11.07 29.66 -10.97
CA LYS A 142 -11.30 30.72 -9.98
C LYS A 142 -10.40 31.94 -10.21
N SER A 143 -9.19 31.70 -10.70
CA SER A 143 -8.28 32.75 -11.15
C SER A 143 -7.29 32.18 -12.16
N VAL A 144 -6.69 33.07 -12.94
CA VAL A 144 -5.67 32.74 -13.94
C VAL A 144 -4.44 33.62 -13.70
N ALA A 145 -3.27 33.01 -13.59
CA ALA A 145 -2.00 33.71 -13.45
C ALA A 145 -1.66 34.57 -14.69
N ALA A 146 -0.75 35.52 -14.55
CA ALA A 146 -0.29 36.33 -15.67
C ALA A 146 0.39 35.46 -16.74
N ALA A 147 0.11 35.73 -18.01
CA ALA A 147 0.63 35.00 -19.18
C ALA A 147 2.13 35.25 -19.46
N THR A 148 2.72 36.26 -18.82
CA THR A 148 4.14 36.61 -18.96
C THR A 148 4.92 36.02 -17.79
N PRO A 149 5.85 35.07 -18.01
CA PRO A 149 6.72 34.52 -16.97
C PRO A 149 7.52 35.59 -16.22
N ARG A 150 7.79 35.35 -14.93
CA ARG A 150 8.82 36.12 -14.18
C ARG A 150 10.17 35.43 -14.19
N LEU A 151 10.16 34.10 -14.24
CA LEU A 151 11.36 33.27 -14.32
C LEU A 151 11.73 32.97 -15.77
N THR A 152 13.00 32.65 -15.99
CA THR A 152 13.51 32.19 -17.29
C THR A 152 13.31 30.68 -17.47
N LYS A 153 13.56 30.17 -18.68
CA LYS A 153 13.54 28.72 -18.94
C LYS A 153 14.67 28.02 -18.19
N GLU A 154 15.82 28.67 -18.11
CA GLU A 154 17.02 28.20 -17.43
C GLU A 154 16.78 28.07 -15.92
N ASP A 155 16.07 29.03 -15.31
CA ASP A 155 15.64 28.93 -13.91
C ASP A 155 14.74 27.70 -13.71
N ALA A 156 13.77 27.49 -14.60
CA ALA A 156 12.84 26.35 -14.51
C ALA A 156 13.56 24.99 -14.68
N ILE A 157 14.54 24.89 -15.57
CA ILE A 157 15.40 23.71 -15.69
C ILE A 157 16.12 23.45 -14.37
N ALA A 158 16.77 24.46 -13.80
CA ALA A 158 17.52 24.30 -12.56
C ALA A 158 16.62 23.85 -11.39
N TYR A 159 15.41 24.39 -11.28
CA TYR A 159 14.43 23.93 -10.28
C TYR A 159 14.02 22.48 -10.49
N ALA A 160 13.78 22.07 -11.74
CA ALA A 160 13.39 20.70 -12.06
C ALA A 160 14.53 19.70 -11.82
N GLU A 161 15.77 20.03 -12.20
CA GLU A 161 16.95 19.18 -11.97
C GLU A 161 17.24 18.99 -10.47
N ASP A 162 17.20 20.05 -9.66
CA ASP A 162 17.45 19.93 -8.21
C ASP A 162 16.39 19.08 -7.50
N ALA A 163 15.13 19.18 -7.93
CA ALA A 163 14.03 18.47 -7.32
C ALA A 163 13.96 16.99 -7.74
N LEU A 164 14.25 16.70 -9.01
CA LEU A 164 14.06 15.37 -9.60
C LEU A 164 15.36 14.57 -9.75
N GLY A 165 16.52 15.20 -9.60
CA GLY A 165 17.83 14.55 -9.57
C GLY A 165 18.21 13.81 -10.85
N GLY A 166 18.01 14.45 -11.99
CA GLY A 166 18.48 14.02 -13.31
C GLY A 166 18.89 15.25 -14.15
N GLU A 167 19.09 15.07 -15.44
CA GLU A 167 19.47 16.15 -16.36
C GLU A 167 18.33 16.48 -17.34
N TYR A 168 18.21 17.74 -17.70
CA TYR A 168 17.34 18.16 -18.79
C TYR A 168 17.72 17.44 -20.10
N ASN A 169 16.76 16.74 -20.68
CA ASN A 169 17.01 15.81 -21.78
C ASN A 169 17.00 16.46 -23.18
N ASN A 170 16.99 17.81 -23.26
CA ASN A 170 16.84 18.60 -24.47
C ASN A 170 15.45 18.55 -25.15
N HIS A 171 14.42 18.01 -24.50
CA HIS A 171 13.05 18.06 -25.01
C HIS A 171 12.52 19.50 -25.03
N PRO A 172 11.85 19.95 -26.10
CA PRO A 172 11.37 21.33 -26.20
C PRO A 172 10.51 21.79 -25.02
N ILE A 173 10.95 22.85 -24.34
CA ILE A 173 10.20 23.48 -23.25
C ILE A 173 9.03 24.30 -23.80
N SER A 174 7.82 23.95 -23.38
CA SER A 174 6.61 24.71 -23.65
C SER A 174 6.19 25.55 -22.43
N LEU A 175 5.36 26.54 -22.70
CA LEU A 175 4.69 27.34 -21.68
C LEU A 175 3.20 26.97 -21.72
N GLU A 176 2.70 26.41 -20.63
CA GLU A 176 1.33 25.91 -20.53
C GLU A 176 0.71 26.39 -19.21
N TYR A 177 -0.61 26.51 -19.17
CA TYR A 177 -1.32 26.71 -17.91
C TYR A 177 -1.56 25.36 -17.22
N PHE A 178 -1.57 25.34 -15.89
CA PHE A 178 -1.89 24.16 -15.10
C PHE A 178 -2.95 24.50 -14.05
N VAL A 179 -4.00 23.68 -13.94
CA VAL A 179 -5.07 23.84 -12.94
C VAL A 179 -4.64 23.12 -11.65
N LYS A 180 -4.60 23.81 -10.50
CA LYS A 180 -4.42 23.18 -9.18
C LYS A 180 -5.76 22.67 -8.62
N ASP A 181 -5.77 21.77 -7.63
CA ASP A 181 -6.99 21.27 -6.96
C ASP A 181 -7.85 22.39 -6.34
N SER A 182 -7.24 23.53 -6.04
CA SER A 182 -7.94 24.73 -5.60
C SER A 182 -8.77 25.43 -6.69
N HIS A 183 -8.66 24.97 -7.95
CA HIS A 183 -9.17 25.58 -9.20
C HIS A 183 -8.51 26.92 -9.57
N HIS A 184 -7.35 27.22 -8.98
CA HIS A 184 -6.49 28.31 -9.45
C HIS A 184 -5.59 27.80 -10.59
N VAL A 185 -5.44 28.61 -11.62
CA VAL A 185 -4.62 28.29 -12.80
C VAL A 185 -3.31 29.04 -12.74
N VAL A 186 -2.20 28.31 -12.78
CA VAL A 186 -0.83 28.83 -12.77
C VAL A 186 -0.17 28.65 -14.14
N LEU A 187 0.73 29.57 -14.49
CA LEU A 187 1.52 29.45 -15.71
C LEU A 187 2.75 28.60 -15.41
N THR A 188 3.04 27.60 -16.23
CA THR A 188 4.14 26.65 -16.00
C THR A 188 5.05 26.51 -17.20
N TYR A 189 6.35 26.37 -16.94
CA TYR A 189 7.27 25.74 -17.87
C TYR A 189 7.15 24.23 -17.77
N VAL A 190 7.02 23.56 -18.91
CA VAL A 190 7.01 22.10 -19.00
C VAL A 190 8.41 21.64 -19.36
N VAL A 191 9.08 20.95 -18.44
CA VAL A 191 10.49 20.56 -18.55
C VAL A 191 10.61 19.06 -18.37
N GLU A 192 11.31 18.38 -19.28
CA GLU A 192 11.60 16.96 -19.12
C GLU A 192 12.98 16.72 -18.53
N ILE A 193 13.02 15.96 -17.43
CA ILE A 193 14.24 15.56 -16.73
C ILE A 193 14.41 14.05 -16.89
N ARG A 194 15.61 13.63 -17.29
CA ARG A 194 15.96 12.23 -17.45
C ARG A 194 17.15 11.89 -16.56
N ASN A 195 17.01 10.84 -15.77
CA ASN A 195 18.12 10.25 -15.06
C ASN A 195 18.48 8.92 -15.75
N TYR A 196 19.68 8.86 -16.32
CA TYR A 196 20.16 7.68 -17.03
C TYR A 196 20.69 6.58 -16.11
N GLU A 197 21.08 6.92 -14.88
CA GLU A 197 21.54 5.97 -13.88
C GLU A 197 20.37 5.23 -13.25
N THR A 198 19.28 5.94 -12.94
CA THR A 198 18.06 5.37 -12.34
C THR A 198 17.02 4.94 -13.37
N HIS A 199 17.27 5.15 -14.67
CA HIS A 199 16.33 4.93 -15.77
C HIS A 199 14.99 5.70 -15.65
N GLU A 200 14.95 6.75 -14.85
CA GLU A 200 13.78 7.57 -14.65
C GLU A 200 13.64 8.64 -15.74
N TRP A 201 12.40 8.94 -16.11
CA TRP A 201 12.07 10.02 -17.05
C TRP A 201 10.79 10.73 -16.60
N HIS A 202 10.90 12.02 -16.35
CA HIS A 202 9.84 12.85 -15.78
C HIS A 202 9.58 14.08 -16.64
N GLU A 203 8.33 14.51 -16.70
CA GLU A 203 7.89 15.82 -17.18
C GLU A 203 7.39 16.64 -15.98
N ALA A 204 8.11 17.72 -15.66
CA ALA A 204 7.83 18.63 -14.57
C ALA A 204 7.06 19.85 -15.05
N PHE A 205 6.05 20.26 -14.26
CA PHE A 205 5.32 21.51 -14.44
C PHE A 205 5.82 22.51 -13.40
N VAL A 206 6.73 23.39 -13.81
CA VAL A 206 7.38 24.38 -12.92
C VAL A 206 6.65 25.72 -13.05
N ASP A 207 6.10 26.25 -11.96
CA ASP A 207 5.44 27.55 -11.93
C ASP A 207 6.39 28.65 -12.41
N ALA A 208 6.01 29.31 -13.51
CA ALA A 208 6.81 30.28 -14.23
C ALA A 208 6.98 31.63 -13.47
N HIS A 209 6.36 31.76 -12.30
CA HIS A 209 6.47 32.93 -11.42
C HIS A 209 7.19 32.63 -10.11
N SER A 210 7.07 31.42 -9.57
CA SER A 210 7.61 31.06 -8.24
C SER A 210 8.71 30.00 -8.26
N GLY A 211 8.81 29.18 -9.31
CA GLY A 211 9.71 28.02 -9.36
C GLY A 211 9.17 26.78 -8.66
N GLU A 212 7.96 26.85 -8.09
CA GLU A 212 7.28 25.72 -7.46
C GLU A 212 6.97 24.64 -8.50
N ILE A 213 7.31 23.38 -8.24
CA ILE A 213 6.87 22.25 -9.06
C ILE A 213 5.44 21.91 -8.66
N VAL A 214 4.49 22.22 -9.54
CA VAL A 214 3.06 22.09 -9.25
C VAL A 214 2.48 20.74 -9.68
N ASN A 215 3.20 20.02 -10.53
CA ASN A 215 2.86 18.66 -10.96
C ASN A 215 4.09 17.98 -11.58
N VAL A 216 4.10 16.64 -11.55
CA VAL A 216 5.07 15.81 -12.27
C VAL A 216 4.32 14.67 -12.96
N VAL A 217 4.63 14.43 -14.23
CA VAL A 217 4.23 13.22 -14.96
C VAL A 217 5.45 12.34 -15.09
N SER A 218 5.37 11.11 -14.58
CA SER A 218 6.41 10.11 -14.83
C SER A 218 6.12 9.37 -16.13
N PHE A 219 7.14 9.26 -16.98
CA PHE A 219 7.14 8.40 -18.15
C PHE A 219 7.76 7.03 -17.88
N GLY A 220 8.40 6.84 -16.71
CA GLY A 220 8.80 5.56 -16.15
C GLY A 220 7.80 5.01 -15.14
N ALA A 221 7.69 3.69 -15.05
CA ALA A 221 7.11 2.99 -13.91
C ALA A 221 8.11 1.89 -13.52
N ASP A 222 8.50 1.80 -12.24
CA ASP A 222 9.50 0.82 -11.81
C ASP A 222 8.90 -0.59 -11.81
N ALA A 223 7.66 -0.74 -11.30
CA ALA A 223 6.84 -1.94 -11.49
C ALA A 223 5.34 -1.70 -11.22
N SER A 224 4.47 -2.52 -11.82
CA SER A 224 3.06 -2.58 -11.43
C SER A 224 2.56 -4.00 -11.22
N TYR A 225 1.67 -4.21 -10.25
CA TYR A 225 1.18 -5.52 -9.85
C TYR A 225 -0.34 -5.56 -9.85
N ARG A 226 -0.94 -6.52 -10.56
CA ARG A 226 -2.36 -6.84 -10.39
C ARG A 226 -2.52 -7.85 -9.26
N ALA A 227 -2.90 -7.38 -8.08
CA ALA A 227 -2.98 -8.19 -6.86
C ALA A 227 -4.28 -7.90 -6.09
N ILE A 228 -4.60 -8.78 -5.13
CA ILE A 228 -5.66 -8.55 -4.15
C ILE A 228 -5.15 -7.44 -3.21
N PRO A 229 -5.96 -6.41 -2.89
CA PRO A 229 -5.54 -5.39 -1.94
C PRO A 229 -5.00 -5.99 -0.65
N PHE A 230 -3.87 -5.49 -0.16
CA PHE A 230 -3.19 -6.03 1.01
C PHE A 230 -4.10 -6.17 2.25
N THR A 231 -5.09 -5.28 2.41
CA THR A 231 -6.07 -5.33 3.51
C THR A 231 -7.33 -6.16 3.23
N SER A 232 -7.44 -6.82 2.08
CA SER A 232 -8.50 -7.81 1.78
C SER A 232 -7.96 -9.22 2.02
N ALA A 233 -8.76 -10.15 2.55
CA ALA A 233 -8.27 -11.53 2.72
C ALA A 233 -8.21 -12.26 1.40
N ASP A 234 -9.13 -11.98 0.48
CA ASP A 234 -9.37 -12.91 -0.62
C ASP A 234 -9.92 -12.19 -1.87
N PRO A 235 -10.09 -12.89 -3.01
CA PRO A 235 -10.51 -12.31 -4.28
C PRO A 235 -11.91 -11.71 -4.30
N THR A 236 -12.74 -11.89 -3.26
CA THR A 236 -14.16 -11.48 -3.26
C THR A 236 -14.33 -9.98 -3.52
N ASN A 237 -13.40 -9.16 -3.04
CA ASN A 237 -13.41 -7.70 -3.25
C ASN A 237 -12.68 -7.26 -4.54
N GLY A 238 -12.23 -8.22 -5.35
CA GLY A 238 -11.55 -7.99 -6.62
C GLY A 238 -10.06 -7.67 -6.50
N PHE A 239 -9.42 -7.61 -7.66
CA PHE A 239 -8.01 -7.26 -7.83
C PHE A 239 -7.86 -5.78 -8.20
N GLN A 240 -6.77 -5.16 -7.77
CA GLN A 240 -6.37 -3.81 -8.14
C GLN A 240 -4.97 -3.81 -8.75
N THR A 241 -4.66 -2.76 -9.51
CA THR A 241 -3.30 -2.52 -9.99
C THR A 241 -2.59 -1.56 -9.06
N PHE A 242 -1.50 -2.01 -8.46
CA PHE A 242 -0.63 -1.21 -7.60
C PHE A 242 0.62 -0.85 -8.39
N THR A 243 0.96 0.43 -8.48
CA THR A 243 2.18 0.92 -9.14
C THR A 243 3.15 1.35 -8.06
N ASP A 244 4.39 0.85 -8.13
CA ASP A 244 5.49 1.12 -7.20
C ASP A 244 5.07 1.04 -5.71
N PRO A 245 4.43 -0.07 -5.27
CA PRO A 245 3.88 -0.19 -3.91
C PRO A 245 4.95 -0.34 -2.81
N TYR A 246 6.22 -0.48 -3.16
CA TYR A 246 7.30 -0.70 -2.21
C TYR A 246 7.45 0.50 -1.26
N ASP A 247 7.81 0.22 -0.01
CA ASP A 247 8.18 1.28 0.91
C ASP A 247 9.65 1.68 0.71
N PRO A 248 9.95 2.96 0.44
CA PRO A 248 11.28 3.37 0.07
C PRO A 248 12.31 3.34 1.21
N THR A 249 11.88 3.20 2.46
CA THR A 249 12.78 3.11 3.62
C THR A 249 13.21 1.66 3.86
N SER A 250 12.28 0.72 3.75
CA SER A 250 12.55 -0.70 3.93
C SER A 250 13.09 -1.37 2.67
N SER A 251 12.60 -0.96 1.49
CA SER A 251 13.00 -1.45 0.18
C SER A 251 13.63 -0.31 -0.65
N PRO A 252 14.85 0.14 -0.29
CA PRO A 252 15.49 1.29 -0.94
C PRO A 252 15.73 1.10 -2.44
N ASP A 253 15.85 -0.13 -2.92
CA ASP A 253 16.10 -0.43 -4.35
C ASP A 253 14.83 -0.93 -5.07
N GLY A 254 13.67 -0.82 -4.42
CA GLY A 254 12.43 -1.45 -4.86
C GLY A 254 12.43 -2.96 -4.62
N TRP A 255 11.43 -3.67 -5.17
CA TRP A 255 11.30 -5.12 -4.96
C TRP A 255 11.97 -5.97 -6.04
N HIS A 256 12.52 -5.36 -7.10
CA HIS A 256 13.10 -6.06 -8.25
C HIS A 256 14.59 -5.77 -8.46
N THR A 257 15.24 -5.15 -7.48
CA THR A 257 16.69 -4.95 -7.48
C THR A 257 17.24 -5.45 -6.15
N TYR A 258 18.41 -6.06 -6.19
CA TYR A 258 19.17 -6.47 -5.02
C TYR A 258 20.66 -6.35 -5.31
N HIS A 259 21.48 -6.28 -4.27
CA HIS A 259 22.92 -6.24 -4.41
C HIS A 259 23.53 -7.63 -4.26
N SER A 260 24.43 -8.01 -5.17
CA SER A 260 25.20 -9.24 -5.06
C SER A 260 25.99 -9.27 -3.74
N ILE A 261 25.81 -10.30 -2.93
CA ILE A 261 26.59 -10.46 -1.67
C ILE A 261 28.09 -10.70 -1.92
N PHE A 262 28.48 -10.97 -3.17
CA PHE A 262 29.87 -11.23 -3.56
C PHE A 262 30.55 -9.99 -4.15
N SER A 263 29.88 -9.30 -5.08
CA SER A 263 30.46 -8.14 -5.79
C SER A 263 29.97 -6.79 -5.26
N GLY A 264 28.85 -6.75 -4.53
CA GLY A 264 28.18 -5.52 -4.11
C GLY A 264 27.45 -4.79 -5.25
N GLU A 265 27.55 -5.27 -6.48
CA GLU A 265 26.89 -4.67 -7.64
C GLU A 265 25.38 -4.89 -7.59
N ALA A 266 24.62 -3.87 -8.00
CA ALA A 266 23.18 -3.95 -8.13
C ALA A 266 22.81 -4.89 -9.30
N VAL A 267 21.86 -5.76 -9.05
CA VAL A 267 21.28 -6.71 -10.00
C VAL A 267 19.79 -6.45 -10.07
N SER A 268 19.32 -5.98 -11.23
CA SER A 268 17.90 -5.82 -11.51
C SER A 268 17.35 -7.08 -12.20
N THR A 269 16.12 -7.41 -11.88
CA THR A 269 15.41 -8.60 -12.38
C THR A 269 14.02 -8.20 -12.86
N THR A 270 13.54 -8.86 -13.91
CA THR A 270 12.17 -8.71 -14.41
C THR A 270 11.26 -9.85 -13.94
N ALA A 271 11.74 -10.68 -13.03
CA ALA A 271 11.02 -11.80 -12.46
C ALA A 271 10.52 -11.48 -11.05
N THR A 272 9.64 -12.32 -10.49
CA THR A 272 9.19 -12.26 -9.08
C THR A 272 10.30 -12.63 -8.09
N SER A 273 11.38 -11.85 -8.10
CA SER A 273 12.55 -11.95 -7.24
C SER A 273 13.12 -10.56 -6.94
N GLY A 274 13.78 -10.45 -5.78
CA GLY A 274 14.50 -9.26 -5.34
C GLY A 274 15.11 -9.45 -3.96
N ASN A 275 15.42 -8.34 -3.29
CA ASN A 275 16.14 -8.37 -2.02
C ASN A 275 15.37 -9.05 -0.89
N ASN A 276 14.04 -8.95 -0.88
CA ASN A 276 13.21 -9.42 0.24
C ASN A 276 12.61 -10.80 -0.03
N VAL A 277 12.28 -11.09 -1.30
CA VAL A 277 11.45 -12.25 -1.69
C VAL A 277 11.95 -12.86 -2.99
N LEU A 278 11.88 -14.19 -3.07
CA LEU A 278 12.02 -14.98 -4.30
C LEU A 278 10.80 -15.93 -4.40
N ALA A 279 9.88 -15.64 -5.31
CA ALA A 279 8.61 -16.37 -5.45
C ALA A 279 8.57 -17.22 -6.74
N PHE A 280 8.16 -18.48 -6.62
CA PHE A 280 8.22 -19.47 -7.69
C PHE A 280 7.15 -20.56 -7.55
N LYS A 281 6.74 -21.15 -8.68
CA LYS A 281 5.82 -22.29 -8.65
C LYS A 281 6.58 -23.54 -8.23
N SER A 282 6.11 -24.24 -7.20
CA SER A 282 6.58 -25.55 -6.71
C SER A 282 8.08 -25.65 -6.35
N SER A 283 8.98 -25.44 -7.31
CA SER A 283 10.44 -25.41 -7.18
C SER A 283 11.05 -24.26 -7.98
N VAL A 284 12.18 -23.71 -7.52
CA VAL A 284 12.95 -22.69 -8.27
C VAL A 284 13.31 -23.17 -9.68
N SER A 285 13.48 -24.49 -9.88
CA SER A 285 13.74 -25.10 -11.18
C SER A 285 12.60 -24.95 -12.19
N ASP A 286 11.37 -24.72 -11.74
CA ASP A 286 10.20 -24.53 -12.60
C ASP A 286 10.13 -23.09 -13.16
N GLY A 287 11.08 -22.25 -12.74
CA GLY A 287 11.23 -20.87 -13.17
C GLY A 287 10.45 -19.87 -12.32
N LEU A 288 10.83 -18.61 -12.47
CA LEU A 288 10.16 -17.47 -11.84
C LEU A 288 9.16 -16.85 -12.81
N THR A 289 8.04 -16.35 -12.29
CA THR A 289 7.07 -15.59 -13.09
C THR A 289 7.73 -14.29 -13.56
N GLN A 290 7.71 -14.05 -14.88
CA GLN A 290 8.30 -12.85 -15.49
C GLN A 290 7.30 -11.69 -15.52
N GLN A 291 7.77 -10.50 -15.87
CA GLN A 291 6.89 -9.39 -16.26
C GLN A 291 6.00 -9.80 -17.44
N SER A 292 4.74 -9.36 -17.44
CA SER A 292 3.77 -9.55 -18.52
C SER A 292 3.96 -8.57 -19.69
N SER A 293 4.78 -7.54 -19.53
CA SER A 293 5.16 -6.58 -20.60
C SER A 293 6.53 -5.97 -20.28
N SER A 294 7.21 -5.38 -21.27
CA SER A 294 8.56 -4.78 -21.13
C SER A 294 8.66 -3.53 -20.23
N LEU A 295 7.59 -3.17 -19.52
CA LEU A 295 7.49 -2.02 -18.63
C LEU A 295 7.36 -2.46 -17.15
N ASN A 296 7.93 -3.61 -16.78
CA ASN A 296 7.81 -4.20 -15.43
C ASN A 296 6.37 -4.29 -14.90
N ASN A 297 5.43 -4.58 -15.81
CA ASN A 297 4.05 -4.85 -15.41
C ASN A 297 3.87 -6.33 -15.15
N TYR A 298 3.22 -6.65 -14.03
CA TYR A 298 2.83 -7.99 -13.59
C TYR A 298 1.30 -8.07 -13.55
N ASN A 299 0.69 -8.04 -14.74
CA ASN A 299 -0.75 -8.01 -14.93
C ASN A 299 -1.25 -9.38 -15.40
N TYR A 300 -1.38 -10.31 -14.45
CA TYR A 300 -1.92 -11.64 -14.71
C TYR A 300 -3.39 -11.73 -14.28
N VAL A 301 -4.15 -12.56 -15.00
CA VAL A 301 -5.59 -12.70 -14.79
C VAL A 301 -5.92 -13.95 -13.98
N PHE A 302 -6.55 -13.73 -12.82
CA PHE A 302 -7.22 -14.78 -12.07
C PHE A 302 -8.64 -15.02 -12.62
N ASP A 303 -8.97 -16.28 -12.90
CA ASP A 303 -10.32 -16.74 -13.24
C ASP A 303 -10.78 -17.78 -12.22
N SER A 304 -11.70 -17.41 -11.34
CA SER A 304 -12.21 -18.26 -10.27
C SER A 304 -12.99 -19.49 -10.75
N THR A 305 -13.28 -19.60 -12.04
CA THR A 305 -13.97 -20.76 -12.64
C THR A 305 -12.99 -21.84 -13.14
N LYS A 306 -11.68 -21.56 -13.11
CA LYS A 306 -10.62 -22.44 -13.62
C LYS A 306 -9.87 -23.13 -12.49
N GLN A 307 -9.11 -24.16 -12.85
CA GLN A 307 -8.25 -24.85 -11.87
C GLN A 307 -7.03 -23.96 -11.53
N PRO A 308 -6.46 -24.07 -10.32
CA PRO A 308 -5.31 -23.26 -9.90
C PRO A 308 -4.12 -23.23 -10.87
N ALA A 309 -3.88 -24.34 -11.58
CA ALA A 309 -2.82 -24.43 -12.58
C ALA A 309 -2.93 -23.37 -13.69
N ASP A 310 -4.15 -22.93 -14.03
CA ASP A 310 -4.43 -21.91 -15.05
C ASP A 310 -4.16 -20.48 -14.56
N SER A 311 -4.07 -20.27 -13.23
CA SER A 311 -3.85 -18.97 -12.59
C SER A 311 -2.51 -18.86 -11.87
N LYS A 312 -1.55 -19.74 -12.18
CA LYS A 312 -0.26 -19.83 -11.47
C LYS A 312 0.50 -18.50 -11.42
N ASP A 313 0.54 -17.73 -12.50
CA ASP A 313 1.30 -16.47 -12.54
C ASP A 313 0.62 -15.36 -11.74
N ALA A 314 -0.72 -15.33 -11.74
CA ALA A 314 -1.48 -14.44 -10.85
C ALA A 314 -1.29 -14.82 -9.38
N ALA A 315 -1.21 -16.11 -9.06
CA ALA A 315 -0.91 -16.61 -7.72
C ALA A 315 0.51 -16.21 -7.28
N THR A 316 1.52 -16.42 -8.12
CA THR A 316 2.90 -15.98 -7.86
C THR A 316 2.98 -14.49 -7.58
N VAL A 317 2.32 -13.67 -8.41
CA VAL A 317 2.36 -12.22 -8.29
C VAL A 317 1.64 -11.74 -7.02
N ASN A 318 0.49 -12.33 -6.66
CA ASN A 318 -0.19 -11.98 -5.43
C ASN A 318 0.66 -12.34 -4.19
N ALA A 319 1.23 -13.54 -4.15
CA ALA A 319 2.10 -13.97 -3.06
C ALA A 319 3.36 -13.08 -2.96
N PHE A 320 4.04 -12.80 -4.08
CA PHE A 320 5.18 -11.88 -4.12
C PHE A 320 4.82 -10.48 -3.59
N TYR A 321 3.67 -9.93 -4.01
CA TYR A 321 3.17 -8.64 -3.55
C TYR A 321 2.91 -8.65 -2.03
N VAL A 322 2.14 -9.61 -1.51
CA VAL A 322 1.78 -9.65 -0.09
C VAL A 322 3.01 -9.88 0.80
N THR A 323 3.92 -10.78 0.40
CA THR A 323 5.14 -11.06 1.17
C THR A 323 6.06 -9.84 1.22
N ASN A 324 6.21 -9.08 0.13
CA ASN A 324 6.98 -7.84 0.17
C ASN A 324 6.27 -6.73 1.00
N MET A 325 4.95 -6.60 0.91
CA MET A 325 4.19 -5.68 1.75
C MET A 325 4.37 -6.00 3.24
N MET A 326 4.43 -7.28 3.61
CA MET A 326 4.72 -7.73 4.98
C MET A 326 6.14 -7.39 5.43
N HIS A 327 7.15 -7.61 4.57
CA HIS A 327 8.52 -7.16 4.83
C HIS A 327 8.55 -5.66 5.12
N ASP A 328 7.97 -4.86 4.24
CA ASP A 328 7.98 -3.39 4.33
C ASP A 328 7.25 -2.89 5.58
N LEU A 329 6.08 -3.48 5.89
CA LEU A 329 5.33 -3.19 7.11
C LEU A 329 6.17 -3.51 8.35
N PHE A 330 6.69 -4.74 8.49
CA PHE A 330 7.42 -5.11 9.69
C PHE A 330 8.74 -4.34 9.86
N TYR A 331 9.40 -3.98 8.76
CA TYR A 331 10.58 -3.12 8.80
C TYR A 331 10.29 -1.77 9.47
N ARG A 332 9.18 -1.11 9.09
CA ARG A 332 8.73 0.14 9.73
C ARG A 332 8.50 -0.03 11.23
N TYR A 333 8.01 -1.20 11.65
CA TYR A 333 7.76 -1.52 13.05
C TYR A 333 8.98 -2.08 13.81
N GLY A 334 10.16 -2.14 13.19
CA GLY A 334 11.43 -2.44 13.86
C GLY A 334 12.05 -3.80 13.52
N PHE A 335 11.41 -4.61 12.67
CA PHE A 335 11.99 -5.84 12.14
C PHE A 335 12.96 -5.52 11.00
N THR A 336 14.12 -5.02 11.39
CA THR A 336 15.23 -4.55 10.54
C THR A 336 16.33 -5.60 10.43
N GLU A 337 17.37 -5.29 9.68
CA GLU A 337 18.54 -6.14 9.45
C GLU A 337 19.18 -6.60 10.78
N THR A 338 19.41 -5.67 11.72
CA THR A 338 19.93 -6.00 13.06
C THR A 338 18.93 -6.68 13.99
N ALA A 339 17.65 -6.68 13.60
CA ALA A 339 16.59 -7.40 14.28
C ALA A 339 16.20 -8.67 13.51
N TYR A 340 17.13 -9.20 12.71
CA TYR A 340 17.07 -10.54 12.09
C TYR A 340 15.94 -10.69 11.07
N ASN A 341 15.69 -9.65 10.27
CA ASN A 341 14.75 -9.73 9.17
C ASN A 341 15.27 -10.60 8.01
N PHE A 342 14.46 -10.74 6.97
CA PHE A 342 14.77 -11.61 5.83
C PHE A 342 15.18 -10.75 4.63
N GLN A 343 16.48 -10.63 4.37
CA GLN A 343 17.02 -9.87 3.25
C GLN A 343 18.22 -10.59 2.61
N TYR A 344 18.26 -10.59 1.28
CA TYR A 344 19.38 -11.17 0.54
C TYR A 344 20.67 -10.39 0.82
N HIS A 345 20.59 -9.06 0.86
CA HIS A 345 21.67 -8.16 1.17
C HIS A 345 21.22 -7.06 2.14
N ASN A 346 22.02 -6.83 3.20
CA ASN A 346 21.66 -5.94 4.30
C ASN A 346 22.17 -4.51 4.13
N ASN A 347 22.75 -4.19 2.96
CA ASN A 347 23.26 -2.85 2.62
C ASN A 347 24.21 -2.26 3.69
N GLY A 348 24.98 -3.13 4.35
CA GLY A 348 25.93 -2.76 5.41
C GLY A 348 25.29 -2.35 6.75
N LYS A 349 23.99 -2.57 6.95
CA LYS A 349 23.26 -2.15 8.16
C LYS A 349 23.41 -3.12 9.35
N GLY A 350 24.03 -4.28 9.18
CA GLY A 350 24.22 -5.30 10.21
C GLY A 350 23.34 -6.52 10.00
N GLY A 351 23.22 -7.41 11.00
CA GLY A 351 22.56 -8.70 10.86
C GLY A 351 23.33 -9.71 9.99
N ALA A 352 22.85 -10.95 9.93
CA ALA A 352 23.25 -11.87 8.87
C ALA A 352 22.39 -11.64 7.62
N GLN A 353 22.98 -11.80 6.44
CA GLN A 353 22.31 -11.58 5.15
C GLN A 353 22.20 -12.91 4.39
N ASN A 354 21.76 -12.86 3.12
CA ASN A 354 21.51 -14.02 2.27
C ASN A 354 20.35 -14.88 2.79
N ASP A 355 19.30 -14.23 3.28
CA ASP A 355 18.17 -14.91 3.89
C ASP A 355 16.80 -14.34 3.49
N ASN A 356 16.69 -13.78 2.29
CA ASN A 356 15.39 -13.44 1.71
C ASN A 356 14.40 -14.61 1.72
N VAL A 357 13.10 -14.32 1.74
CA VAL A 357 12.06 -15.36 1.85
C VAL A 357 11.82 -16.04 0.50
N TYR A 358 11.86 -17.37 0.51
CA TYR A 358 11.45 -18.19 -0.61
C TYR A 358 9.96 -18.48 -0.51
N VAL A 359 9.20 -18.18 -1.56
CA VAL A 359 7.75 -18.40 -1.59
C VAL A 359 7.43 -19.43 -2.67
N ALA A 360 7.02 -20.63 -2.25
CA ALA A 360 6.69 -21.74 -3.13
C ALA A 360 5.18 -21.93 -3.23
N MET A 361 4.60 -21.62 -4.39
CA MET A 361 3.15 -21.79 -4.62
C MET A 361 2.81 -23.15 -5.21
N GLN A 362 1.58 -23.61 -4.96
CA GLN A 362 1.02 -24.84 -5.52
C GLN A 362 1.87 -26.08 -5.22
N ILE A 363 2.50 -26.11 -4.05
CA ILE A 363 3.47 -27.17 -3.70
C ILE A 363 2.81 -28.57 -3.62
N SER A 364 1.48 -28.64 -3.52
CA SER A 364 0.68 -29.86 -3.70
C SER A 364 0.96 -30.60 -5.01
N ASP A 365 1.45 -29.91 -6.05
CA ASP A 365 1.85 -30.52 -7.32
C ASP A 365 3.05 -31.46 -7.18
N ILE A 366 3.92 -31.21 -6.18
CA ILE A 366 5.16 -31.98 -5.96
C ILE A 366 5.16 -32.76 -4.64
N VAL A 367 4.41 -32.30 -3.63
CA VAL A 367 4.22 -33.01 -2.36
C VAL A 367 2.92 -33.81 -2.42
N LYS A 368 3.06 -35.11 -2.69
CA LYS A 368 1.92 -36.03 -2.85
C LYS A 368 1.00 -35.99 -1.63
N ASP A 369 -0.31 -35.99 -1.91
CA ASP A 369 -1.41 -36.08 -0.95
C ASP A 369 -1.44 -34.97 0.13
N LYS A 370 -0.68 -33.88 -0.05
CA LYS A 370 -0.74 -32.70 0.81
C LYS A 370 -1.56 -31.57 0.18
N PHE A 371 -2.68 -31.25 0.83
CA PHE A 371 -3.62 -30.19 0.47
C PHE A 371 -4.14 -29.51 1.74
N ASN A 372 -4.78 -28.37 1.57
CA ASN A 372 -5.49 -27.62 2.62
C ASN A 372 -4.60 -27.13 3.76
N ASP A 373 -3.45 -26.55 3.39
CA ASP A 373 -2.45 -26.11 4.35
C ASP A 373 -1.70 -24.88 3.83
N ALA A 374 -0.95 -24.25 4.71
CA ALA A 374 0.10 -23.29 4.42
C ALA A 374 1.13 -23.42 5.55
N SER A 375 2.40 -23.11 5.29
CA SER A 375 3.42 -23.23 6.33
C SER A 375 4.60 -22.33 6.08
N PHE A 376 5.18 -21.76 7.14
CA PHE A 376 6.45 -21.05 7.08
C PHE A 376 7.55 -21.76 7.88
N PHE A 377 8.65 -22.10 7.21
CA PHE A 377 9.88 -22.55 7.85
C PHE A 377 10.75 -21.34 8.15
N ALA A 378 10.92 -21.03 9.44
CA ALA A 378 11.73 -19.92 9.92
C ALA A 378 13.03 -20.44 10.56
N PRO A 379 14.12 -20.62 9.80
CA PRO A 379 15.42 -20.91 10.38
C PRO A 379 16.04 -19.65 11.01
N ALA A 380 17.21 -19.81 11.62
CA ALA A 380 17.97 -18.73 12.24
C ALA A 380 18.38 -17.65 11.22
N ASP A 381 18.79 -16.50 11.74
CA ASP A 381 19.32 -15.37 10.94
C ASP A 381 20.42 -15.81 9.96
N GLY A 382 20.36 -15.33 8.71
CA GLY A 382 21.29 -15.71 7.65
C GLY A 382 20.96 -17.02 6.92
N VAL A 383 19.79 -17.61 7.19
CA VAL A 383 19.24 -18.73 6.41
C VAL A 383 17.85 -18.36 5.91
N ASN A 384 17.59 -18.56 4.62
CA ASN A 384 16.33 -18.23 3.97
C ASN A 384 15.12 -18.81 4.71
N GLY A 385 14.12 -17.97 4.98
CA GLY A 385 12.79 -18.44 5.34
C GLY A 385 12.08 -19.05 4.14
N GLU A 386 11.25 -20.07 4.36
CA GLU A 386 10.51 -20.74 3.28
C GLU A 386 9.02 -20.76 3.56
N LEU A 387 8.25 -20.03 2.75
CA LEU A 387 6.79 -19.98 2.75
C LEU A 387 6.23 -20.96 1.72
N TYR A 388 5.57 -22.02 2.18
CA TYR A 388 4.96 -23.03 1.34
C TYR A 388 3.44 -22.87 1.30
N LEU A 389 2.90 -22.81 0.09
CA LEU A 389 1.49 -22.55 -0.16
C LEU A 389 0.90 -23.75 -0.91
N TYR A 390 -0.04 -24.44 -0.27
CA TYR A 390 -0.68 -25.63 -0.81
C TYR A 390 -1.99 -25.30 -1.53
N LEU A 391 -2.44 -26.23 -2.38
CA LEU A 391 -3.78 -26.17 -2.95
C LEU A 391 -4.83 -26.62 -1.93
N TRP A 392 -6.02 -26.03 -1.99
CA TRP A 392 -7.15 -26.37 -1.14
C TRP A 392 -8.25 -27.04 -1.97
N ASN A 393 -8.58 -28.28 -1.61
CA ASN A 393 -9.52 -29.13 -2.34
C ASN A 393 -10.92 -29.19 -1.69
N LYS A 394 -11.29 -28.14 -0.94
CA LYS A 394 -12.62 -27.99 -0.30
C LYS A 394 -13.74 -27.58 -1.27
N THR A 395 -13.38 -27.11 -2.47
CA THR A 395 -14.31 -26.67 -3.51
C THR A 395 -13.93 -27.25 -4.88
N THR A 396 -14.82 -27.11 -5.86
CA THR A 396 -14.52 -27.38 -7.28
C THR A 396 -14.83 -26.12 -8.10
N PRO A 397 -13.85 -25.52 -8.81
CA PRO A 397 -12.42 -25.88 -8.81
C PRO A 397 -11.74 -25.73 -7.44
N TYR A 398 -10.53 -26.28 -7.30
CA TYR A 398 -9.71 -26.10 -6.10
C TYR A 398 -9.37 -24.62 -5.93
N ARG A 399 -9.13 -24.19 -4.69
CA ARG A 399 -8.68 -22.83 -4.37
C ARG A 399 -7.17 -22.83 -4.10
N ASP A 400 -6.49 -21.78 -4.53
CA ASP A 400 -5.07 -21.57 -4.27
C ASP A 400 -4.92 -20.64 -3.07
N VAL A 401 -4.20 -21.07 -2.02
CA VAL A 401 -3.98 -20.26 -0.81
C VAL A 401 -3.12 -19.03 -1.08
N ALA A 402 -2.42 -18.98 -2.21
CA ALA A 402 -1.76 -17.76 -2.67
C ALA A 402 -2.73 -16.59 -2.91
N PHE A 403 -4.05 -16.85 -2.96
CA PHE A 403 -5.09 -15.81 -3.02
C PHE A 403 -5.81 -15.59 -1.67
N GLU A 404 -5.40 -16.25 -0.58
CA GLU A 404 -5.87 -15.96 0.77
C GLU A 404 -4.80 -15.17 1.54
N ASN A 405 -4.82 -13.85 1.37
CA ASN A 405 -3.88 -12.91 1.98
C ASN A 405 -3.81 -13.04 3.50
N ASP A 406 -4.91 -13.31 4.21
CA ASP A 406 -4.86 -13.41 5.68
C ASP A 406 -4.05 -14.65 6.14
N LEU A 407 -4.05 -15.74 5.37
CA LEU A 407 -3.15 -16.89 5.58
C LEU A 407 -1.71 -16.59 5.15
N LEU A 408 -1.47 -15.89 4.04
CA LEU A 408 -0.12 -15.43 3.68
C LEU A 408 0.51 -14.57 4.77
N ILE A 409 -0.28 -13.66 5.35
CA ILE A 409 0.12 -12.78 6.44
C ILE A 409 0.38 -13.57 7.72
N HIS A 410 -0.51 -14.53 8.04
CA HIS A 410 -0.33 -15.45 9.17
C HIS A 410 1.02 -16.18 9.04
N GLU A 411 1.29 -16.83 7.91
CA GLU A 411 2.50 -17.61 7.73
C GLU A 411 3.77 -16.74 7.80
N TYR A 412 3.79 -15.57 7.16
CA TYR A 412 4.95 -14.67 7.24
C TYR A 412 5.22 -14.20 8.68
N THR A 413 4.18 -14.09 9.50
CA THR A 413 4.30 -13.70 10.92
C THR A 413 4.98 -14.78 11.76
N HIS A 414 4.95 -16.06 11.37
CA HIS A 414 5.81 -17.08 11.99
C HIS A 414 7.29 -16.77 11.79
N GLY A 415 7.67 -16.20 10.64
CA GLY A 415 9.02 -15.70 10.40
C GLY A 415 9.43 -14.64 11.41
N LEU A 416 8.60 -13.59 11.56
CA LEU A 416 8.80 -12.52 12.54
C LEU A 416 8.96 -13.05 13.98
N THR A 417 8.00 -13.87 14.42
CA THR A 417 7.95 -14.33 15.81
C THR A 417 9.10 -15.27 16.15
N ASN A 418 9.46 -16.20 15.26
CA ASN A 418 10.61 -17.08 15.47
C ASN A 418 11.95 -16.33 15.43
N ARG A 419 12.09 -15.32 14.57
CA ARG A 419 13.31 -14.50 14.50
C ARG A 419 13.46 -13.59 15.72
N LEU A 420 12.41 -12.95 16.20
CA LEU A 420 12.53 -12.03 17.34
C LEU A 420 12.57 -12.73 18.70
N VAL A 421 11.78 -13.78 18.91
CA VAL A 421 11.78 -14.50 20.20
C VAL A 421 13.06 -15.30 20.35
N GLY A 422 13.87 -14.95 21.34
CA GLY A 422 15.17 -15.58 21.55
C GLY A 422 16.28 -15.11 20.60
N GLY A 423 16.10 -13.95 19.95
CA GLY A 423 17.18 -13.18 19.33
C GLY A 423 17.86 -13.83 18.13
N GLY A 424 17.12 -14.07 17.05
CA GLY A 424 17.64 -14.54 15.76
C GLY A 424 17.93 -16.04 15.70
N THR A 425 17.75 -16.76 16.81
CA THR A 425 18.08 -18.19 16.89
C THR A 425 17.03 -19.12 16.27
N ALA A 426 15.77 -18.67 16.20
CA ALA A 426 14.61 -19.46 15.77
C ALA A 426 14.43 -20.80 16.53
N ARG A 427 14.87 -20.87 17.79
CA ARG A 427 14.79 -22.09 18.64
C ARG A 427 13.84 -21.94 19.83
N CYS A 428 13.12 -20.83 19.91
CA CYS A 428 12.50 -20.38 21.13
C CYS A 428 10.97 -20.39 21.13
N LEU A 429 10.35 -20.95 20.10
CA LEU A 429 8.93 -21.26 20.06
C LEU A 429 8.73 -22.76 19.79
N GLN A 430 9.07 -23.60 20.77
CA GLN A 430 9.13 -25.07 20.61
C GLN A 430 8.32 -25.83 21.67
N SER A 431 8.02 -25.21 22.81
CA SER A 431 7.03 -25.75 23.75
C SER A 431 5.62 -25.57 23.20
N ASN A 432 4.66 -26.42 23.58
CA ASN A 432 3.27 -26.30 23.10
C ASN A 432 2.66 -24.93 23.37
N GLU A 433 2.96 -24.33 24.54
CA GLU A 433 2.44 -23.02 24.90
C GLU A 433 3.09 -21.91 24.07
N ALA A 434 4.39 -22.01 23.80
CA ALA A 434 5.10 -21.07 22.95
C ALA A 434 4.69 -21.18 21.47
N LEU A 435 4.48 -22.40 20.95
CA LEU A 435 3.94 -22.64 19.63
C LEU A 435 2.53 -22.05 19.50
N ALA A 436 1.66 -22.26 20.49
CA ALA A 436 0.33 -21.67 20.52
C ALA A 436 0.37 -20.13 20.53
N LEU A 437 1.30 -19.51 21.27
CA LEU A 437 1.51 -18.07 21.18
C LEU A 437 1.92 -17.65 19.76
N GLY A 438 2.80 -18.44 19.11
CA GLY A 438 3.15 -18.32 17.69
C GLY A 438 1.93 -18.22 16.78
N GLU A 439 1.05 -19.22 16.83
CA GLU A 439 -0.24 -19.24 16.12
C GLU A 439 -1.08 -17.99 16.42
N GLY A 440 -1.16 -17.62 17.69
CA GLY A 440 -1.98 -16.48 18.12
C GLY A 440 -1.46 -15.13 17.65
N TRP A 441 -0.15 -14.91 17.61
CA TRP A 441 0.44 -13.70 17.04
C TRP A 441 0.23 -13.63 15.53
N SER A 442 0.37 -14.75 14.84
CA SER A 442 0.15 -14.85 13.39
C SER A 442 -1.29 -14.47 13.01
N ASP A 443 -2.27 -14.99 13.74
CA ASP A 443 -3.68 -14.61 13.59
C ASP A 443 -3.94 -13.15 13.96
N ALA A 444 -3.33 -12.65 15.03
CA ALA A 444 -3.50 -11.26 15.47
C ALA A 444 -2.96 -10.25 14.43
N VAL A 445 -1.86 -10.56 13.75
CA VAL A 445 -1.34 -9.71 12.67
C VAL A 445 -2.24 -9.79 11.43
N ALA A 446 -2.73 -10.97 11.07
CA ALA A 446 -3.69 -11.14 9.98
C ALA A 446 -4.98 -10.34 10.21
N ASP A 447 -5.53 -10.41 11.43
CA ASP A 447 -6.62 -9.54 11.89
C ASP A 447 -6.23 -8.07 11.72
N TRP A 448 -5.13 -7.63 12.34
CA TRP A 448 -4.70 -6.23 12.28
C TRP A 448 -4.58 -5.68 10.86
N VAL A 449 -3.96 -6.41 9.93
CA VAL A 449 -3.76 -5.96 8.54
C VAL A 449 -5.11 -5.75 7.83
N ARG A 450 -6.05 -6.66 8.04
CA ARG A 450 -7.41 -6.65 7.46
C ARG A 450 -8.28 -5.48 7.89
N GLN A 451 -7.94 -4.82 9.00
CA GLN A 451 -8.73 -3.72 9.55
C GLN A 451 -8.48 -2.42 8.79
N THR A 452 -9.54 -1.75 8.35
CA THR A 452 -9.45 -0.55 7.51
C THR A 452 -10.16 0.66 8.11
N THR A 453 -10.96 0.51 9.16
CA THR A 453 -11.59 1.63 9.86
C THR A 453 -11.67 1.38 11.36
N ALA A 454 -12.06 2.42 12.12
CA ALA A 454 -12.34 2.27 13.54
C ALA A 454 -13.53 1.33 13.79
N GLU A 455 -14.53 1.34 12.92
CA GLU A 455 -15.71 0.47 13.01
C GLU A 455 -15.36 -0.98 12.72
N SER A 456 -14.51 -1.24 11.72
CA SER A 456 -14.09 -2.62 11.42
C SER A 456 -13.33 -3.23 12.60
N ALA A 457 -12.55 -2.41 13.33
CA ALA A 457 -11.76 -2.87 14.47
C ALA A 457 -12.58 -3.39 15.66
N ALA A 458 -13.88 -3.10 15.70
CA ALA A 458 -14.81 -3.61 16.69
C ALA A 458 -15.64 -4.82 16.19
N GLN A 459 -15.48 -5.21 14.92
CA GLN A 459 -16.22 -6.33 14.31
C GLN A 459 -15.52 -7.66 14.51
N ASP A 460 -16.31 -8.72 14.50
CA ASP A 460 -15.80 -10.08 14.59
C ASP A 460 -14.91 -10.42 13.38
N PHE A 461 -13.77 -11.05 13.64
CA PHE A 461 -12.81 -11.47 12.62
C PHE A 461 -12.81 -12.99 12.42
N THR A 462 -12.68 -13.42 11.17
CA THR A 462 -12.56 -14.84 10.78
C THR A 462 -11.39 -15.01 9.82
N LEU A 463 -10.72 -16.16 9.88
CA LEU A 463 -9.51 -16.45 9.12
C LEU A 463 -9.72 -17.56 8.08
N GLY A 464 -9.15 -17.40 6.88
CA GLY A 464 -9.04 -18.49 5.89
C GLY A 464 -10.37 -18.96 5.31
N THR A 465 -11.40 -18.11 5.36
CA THR A 465 -12.77 -18.48 5.02
C THR A 465 -12.91 -18.78 3.53
N TYR A 466 -12.15 -18.10 2.66
CA TYR A 466 -12.26 -18.35 1.23
C TYR A 466 -11.72 -19.73 0.88
N VAL A 467 -10.53 -20.14 1.26
CA VAL A 467 -10.02 -21.48 0.93
C VAL A 467 -10.74 -22.62 1.67
N ASN A 468 -11.18 -22.38 2.90
CA ASN A 468 -11.78 -23.42 3.75
C ASN A 468 -13.31 -23.48 3.72
N THR A 469 -13.99 -22.54 3.04
CA THR A 469 -15.47 -22.36 2.97
C THR A 469 -16.16 -21.96 4.28
N LYS A 470 -15.40 -21.91 5.37
CA LYS A 470 -15.78 -21.44 6.72
C LYS A 470 -14.49 -21.06 7.45
N SER A 471 -14.60 -20.31 8.55
CA SER A 471 -13.45 -20.00 9.41
C SER A 471 -12.66 -21.26 9.78
N LEU A 472 -11.33 -21.16 9.79
CA LEU A 472 -10.43 -22.22 10.26
C LEU A 472 -10.43 -22.37 11.78
N ARG A 473 -10.83 -21.32 12.50
CA ARG A 473 -10.84 -21.25 13.97
C ARG A 473 -12.21 -21.60 14.53
N ASP A 474 -12.26 -22.12 15.75
CA ASP A 474 -13.50 -22.60 16.38
C ASP A 474 -14.51 -21.47 16.60
N TYR A 475 -14.00 -20.28 16.92
CA TYR A 475 -14.79 -19.07 17.13
C TYR A 475 -14.24 -17.91 16.30
N PRO A 476 -15.08 -16.97 15.84
CA PRO A 476 -14.59 -15.67 15.39
C PRO A 476 -13.81 -14.98 16.52
N TYR A 477 -12.77 -14.21 16.20
CA TYR A 477 -12.18 -13.29 17.18
C TYR A 477 -13.15 -12.15 17.42
N SER A 478 -13.47 -11.91 18.68
CA SER A 478 -14.59 -11.08 19.07
C SER A 478 -14.39 -10.53 20.47
N THR A 479 -14.76 -9.26 20.66
CA THR A 479 -14.82 -8.65 22.00
C THR A 479 -16.01 -9.15 22.84
N SER A 480 -16.93 -9.90 22.24
CA SER A 480 -18.06 -10.54 22.93
C SER A 480 -17.65 -11.86 23.58
N MET A 481 -17.81 -11.96 24.90
CA MET A 481 -17.61 -13.21 25.66
C MET A 481 -18.63 -14.30 25.31
N THR A 482 -19.73 -13.93 24.64
CA THR A 482 -20.74 -14.90 24.16
C THR A 482 -20.35 -15.45 22.80
N THR A 483 -19.85 -14.60 21.90
CA THR A 483 -19.42 -15.01 20.55
C THR A 483 -18.14 -15.85 20.63
N ASN A 484 -17.18 -15.38 21.42
CA ASN A 484 -15.94 -16.10 21.68
C ASN A 484 -15.77 -16.24 23.20
N PRO A 485 -16.04 -17.42 23.79
CA PRO A 485 -15.96 -17.64 25.22
C PRO A 485 -14.56 -18.00 25.72
N LEU A 486 -13.54 -18.02 24.85
CA LEU A 486 -12.21 -18.49 25.20
C LEU A 486 -11.54 -17.58 26.24
N THR A 487 -10.90 -18.22 27.21
CA THR A 487 -10.15 -17.62 28.33
C THR A 487 -8.85 -18.39 28.56
N TYR A 488 -7.95 -17.87 29.40
CA TYR A 488 -6.74 -18.57 29.84
C TYR A 488 -7.03 -19.98 30.39
N GLY A 489 -8.16 -20.13 31.10
CA GLY A 489 -8.66 -21.41 31.60
C GLY A 489 -8.94 -22.45 30.53
N SER A 490 -9.24 -22.02 29.31
CA SER A 490 -9.47 -22.92 28.18
C SER A 490 -8.21 -23.72 27.80
N LEU A 491 -7.01 -23.23 28.15
CA LEU A 491 -5.74 -23.92 27.92
C LEU A 491 -5.55 -25.18 28.79
N GLN A 492 -6.43 -25.45 29.75
CA GLN A 492 -6.43 -26.71 30.50
C GLN A 492 -6.84 -27.91 29.63
N THR A 493 -7.66 -27.68 28.61
CA THR A 493 -8.20 -28.73 27.73
C THR A 493 -7.80 -28.55 26.27
N ARG A 494 -7.54 -27.32 25.82
CA ARG A 494 -7.03 -27.03 24.47
C ARG A 494 -5.52 -27.26 24.42
N THR A 495 -5.13 -28.45 23.96
CA THR A 495 -3.73 -28.92 23.93
C THR A 495 -3.10 -28.91 22.54
N GLU A 496 -3.93 -28.82 21.49
CA GLU A 496 -3.51 -28.60 20.10
C GLU A 496 -3.12 -27.12 19.93
N ILE A 497 -2.04 -26.83 19.17
CA ILE A 497 -1.38 -25.52 19.17
C ILE A 497 -2.24 -24.42 18.55
N HIS A 498 -2.95 -24.70 17.46
CA HIS A 498 -3.84 -23.73 16.81
C HIS A 498 -5.03 -23.42 17.73
N ALA A 499 -5.63 -24.46 18.29
CA ALA A 499 -6.73 -24.35 19.24
C ALA A 499 -6.33 -23.51 20.47
N ALA A 500 -5.15 -23.75 21.04
CA ALA A 500 -4.61 -22.94 22.13
C ALA A 500 -4.27 -21.51 21.69
N GLY A 501 -3.77 -21.32 20.47
CA GLY A 501 -3.43 -20.02 19.89
C GLY A 501 -4.62 -19.09 19.72
N GLU A 502 -5.82 -19.63 19.46
CA GLU A 502 -7.06 -18.84 19.41
C GLU A 502 -7.31 -18.04 20.70
N VAL A 503 -6.88 -18.55 21.87
CA VAL A 503 -6.98 -17.81 23.14
C VAL A 503 -6.13 -16.54 23.10
N TRP A 504 -4.91 -16.64 22.57
CA TRP A 504 -3.98 -15.53 22.50
C TRP A 504 -4.36 -14.52 21.41
N ALA A 505 -4.75 -14.99 20.22
CA ALA A 505 -5.24 -14.14 19.15
C ALA A 505 -6.46 -13.32 19.59
N ASN A 506 -7.41 -13.95 20.31
CA ASN A 506 -8.59 -13.24 20.79
C ASN A 506 -8.27 -12.21 21.89
N ILE A 507 -7.24 -12.44 22.71
CA ILE A 507 -6.71 -11.42 23.63
C ILE A 507 -6.16 -10.23 22.83
N TRP A 508 -5.43 -10.47 21.74
CA TRP A 508 -4.92 -9.39 20.88
C TRP A 508 -6.02 -8.63 20.14
N HIS A 509 -7.07 -9.31 19.67
CA HIS A 509 -8.25 -8.67 19.09
C HIS A 509 -8.89 -7.69 20.09
N GLU A 510 -9.01 -8.06 21.36
CA GLU A 510 -9.50 -7.20 22.43
C GLU A 510 -8.55 -6.02 22.73
N ILE A 511 -7.23 -6.27 22.77
CA ILE A 511 -6.22 -5.21 22.93
C ILE A 511 -6.36 -4.19 21.80
N PHE A 512 -6.48 -4.66 20.57
CA PHE A 512 -6.62 -3.85 19.37
C PHE A 512 -7.90 -3.00 19.41
N ALA A 513 -9.06 -3.63 19.62
CA ALA A 513 -10.34 -2.92 19.69
C ALA A 513 -10.36 -1.85 20.79
N MET A 514 -9.79 -2.17 21.96
CA MET A 514 -9.68 -1.24 23.08
C MET A 514 -8.74 -0.07 22.77
N PHE A 515 -7.59 -0.32 22.15
CA PHE A 515 -6.68 0.76 21.77
C PHE A 515 -7.28 1.66 20.68
N VAL A 516 -7.94 1.09 19.67
CA VAL A 516 -8.65 1.87 18.66
C VAL A 516 -9.77 2.70 19.30
N THR A 517 -10.49 2.16 20.28
CA THR A 517 -11.50 2.92 21.03
C THR A 517 -10.89 4.12 21.77
N LYS A 518 -9.71 3.97 22.38
CA LYS A 518 -9.07 5.04 23.15
C LYS A 518 -8.35 6.07 22.27
N TYR A 519 -7.65 5.62 21.25
CA TYR A 519 -6.68 6.42 20.49
C TYR A 519 -7.09 6.67 19.03
N GLY A 520 -8.24 6.16 18.60
CA GLY A 520 -8.69 6.23 17.21
C GLY A 520 -7.96 5.25 16.30
N PHE A 521 -8.25 5.35 15.00
CA PHE A 521 -7.68 4.51 13.95
C PHE A 521 -6.97 5.38 12.91
N SER A 522 -5.83 4.92 12.40
CA SER A 522 -5.11 5.54 11.28
C SER A 522 -5.10 4.62 10.06
N ASN A 523 -5.47 5.17 8.91
CA ASN A 523 -5.33 4.52 7.61
C ASN A 523 -3.87 4.45 7.14
N ASP A 524 -3.01 5.35 7.63
CA ASP A 524 -1.57 5.28 7.38
C ASP A 524 -0.94 4.25 8.33
N LYS A 525 -0.98 2.99 7.91
CA LYS A 525 -0.46 1.83 8.64
C LYS A 525 1.06 1.78 8.68
N ASN A 526 1.75 2.46 7.77
CA ASN A 526 3.21 2.44 7.65
C ASN A 526 3.90 3.49 8.55
N ASN A 527 3.14 4.47 9.05
CA ASN A 527 3.63 5.40 10.07
C ASN A 527 3.70 4.74 11.46
N ALA A 528 4.73 3.91 11.68
CA ALA A 528 4.92 3.16 12.92
C ALA A 528 5.21 4.01 14.18
N ASP A 529 5.35 5.34 14.02
CA ASP A 529 5.51 6.30 15.12
C ASP A 529 4.21 7.06 15.43
N GLY A 530 3.14 6.79 14.69
CA GLY A 530 1.83 7.35 14.94
C GLY A 530 1.24 6.90 16.28
N THR A 531 0.37 7.74 16.83
CA THR A 531 -0.25 7.52 18.15
C THR A 531 -1.63 6.86 18.08
N ALA A 532 -2.12 6.52 16.89
CA ALA A 532 -3.41 5.88 16.71
C ALA A 532 -3.42 4.47 17.30
N GLY A 533 -4.58 4.01 17.75
CA GLY A 533 -4.73 2.76 18.51
C GLY A 533 -4.27 1.53 17.76
N ASN A 534 -4.54 1.46 16.45
CA ASN A 534 -4.03 0.37 15.61
C ASN A 534 -2.50 0.35 15.56
N ILE A 535 -1.86 1.52 15.37
CA ILE A 535 -0.40 1.63 15.30
C ILE A 535 0.22 1.22 16.65
N VAL A 536 -0.32 1.75 17.76
CA VAL A 536 0.13 1.42 19.12
C VAL A 536 0.00 -0.08 19.40
N ALA A 537 -1.11 -0.71 19.01
CA ALA A 537 -1.33 -2.13 19.22
C ALA A 537 -0.28 -3.01 18.50
N LEU A 538 -0.06 -2.77 17.20
CA LEU A 538 0.95 -3.55 16.45
C LEU A 538 2.37 -3.29 16.95
N ARG A 539 2.68 -2.03 17.32
CA ARG A 539 3.98 -1.70 17.88
C ARG A 539 4.24 -2.43 19.20
N LEU A 540 3.25 -2.48 20.09
CA LEU A 540 3.37 -3.24 21.34
C LEU A 540 3.48 -4.74 21.10
N LEU A 541 2.79 -5.28 20.09
CA LEU A 541 2.93 -6.70 19.70
C LEU A 541 4.38 -7.01 19.34
N ILE A 542 4.96 -6.23 18.43
CA ILE A 542 6.32 -6.46 17.92
C ILE A 542 7.38 -6.20 18.99
N ASP A 543 7.27 -5.11 19.75
CA ASP A 543 8.23 -4.76 20.80
C ASP A 543 8.22 -5.74 21.98
N ALA A 544 7.10 -6.43 22.22
CA ALA A 544 7.03 -7.46 23.23
C ALA A 544 7.85 -8.71 22.84
N LEU A 545 7.95 -9.03 21.54
CA LEU A 545 8.60 -10.25 21.06
C LEU A 545 10.07 -10.43 21.52
N PRO A 546 10.96 -9.43 21.42
CA PRO A 546 12.34 -9.56 21.89
C PRO A 546 12.49 -9.48 23.43
N LEU A 547 11.45 -9.08 24.17
CA LEU A 547 11.49 -9.02 25.65
C LEU A 547 11.21 -10.38 26.30
N GLN A 548 10.60 -11.30 25.54
CA GLN A 548 10.18 -12.60 26.07
C GLN A 548 11.37 -13.53 26.31
N PRO A 549 11.29 -14.43 27.32
CA PRO A 549 12.26 -15.51 27.44
C PRO A 549 12.08 -16.53 26.31
N CYS A 550 13.07 -17.39 26.13
CA CYS A 550 12.95 -18.55 25.24
C CYS A 550 11.86 -19.52 25.73
N ASN A 551 11.01 -20.00 24.83
CA ASN A 551 9.83 -20.83 25.13
C ASN A 551 8.89 -20.18 26.16
N PRO A 552 8.35 -18.97 25.88
CA PRO A 552 7.53 -18.24 26.82
C PRO A 552 6.21 -18.97 27.12
N THR A 553 5.72 -18.79 28.35
CA THR A 553 4.32 -19.07 28.73
C THR A 553 3.43 -17.87 28.38
N PHE A 554 2.11 -18.03 28.38
CA PHE A 554 1.15 -16.92 28.21
C PHE A 554 1.35 -15.83 29.27
N ILE A 555 1.74 -16.21 30.49
CA ILE A 555 2.07 -15.27 31.57
C ILE A 555 3.31 -14.46 31.20
N ASN A 556 4.36 -15.11 30.67
CA ASN A 556 5.55 -14.39 30.20
C ASN A 556 5.24 -13.45 29.04
N ALA A 557 4.44 -13.90 28.07
CA ALA A 557 4.02 -13.09 26.93
C ALA A 557 3.20 -11.87 27.36
N ARG A 558 2.24 -12.04 28.29
CA ARG A 558 1.50 -10.92 28.91
C ARG A 558 2.44 -9.90 29.54
N ASP A 559 3.35 -10.38 30.39
CA ASP A 559 4.25 -9.51 31.13
C ASP A 559 5.22 -8.77 30.20
N ALA A 560 5.63 -9.40 29.09
CA ALA A 560 6.40 -8.76 28.03
C ALA A 560 5.63 -7.62 27.33
N VAL A 561 4.32 -7.79 27.07
CA VAL A 561 3.47 -6.72 26.51
C VAL A 561 3.35 -5.53 27.46
N LEU A 562 3.16 -5.80 28.77
CA LEU A 562 3.14 -4.75 29.79
C LEU A 562 4.49 -4.02 29.90
N GLN A 563 5.60 -4.75 29.77
CA GLN A 563 6.94 -4.16 29.78
C GLN A 563 7.22 -3.35 28.51
N ALA A 564 6.75 -3.80 27.34
CA ALA A 564 6.85 -3.05 26.09
C ALA A 564 6.11 -1.69 26.21
N ASP A 565 4.92 -1.70 26.81
CA ASP A 565 4.19 -0.45 27.11
C ASP A 565 4.96 0.43 28.08
N PHE A 566 5.55 -0.13 29.13
CA PHE A 566 6.38 0.64 30.06
C PHE A 566 7.58 1.29 29.36
N ASN A 567 8.28 0.55 28.51
CA ASN A 567 9.43 1.05 27.76
C ASN A 567 9.08 2.20 26.81
N ARG A 568 7.88 2.17 26.22
CA ARG A 568 7.44 3.16 25.22
C ARG A 568 6.68 4.35 25.78
N SER A 569 5.85 4.11 26.79
CA SER A 569 4.82 5.05 27.22
C SER A 569 4.84 5.27 28.74
N GLU A 570 5.89 4.82 29.43
CA GLU A 570 6.01 4.84 30.90
C GLU A 570 4.82 4.14 31.60
N GLY A 571 4.18 3.19 30.89
CA GLY A 571 3.07 2.41 31.41
C GLY A 571 1.71 3.13 31.33
N ALA A 572 1.57 4.13 30.46
CA ALA A 572 0.34 4.90 30.28
C ALA A 572 -0.88 4.03 29.90
N ASN A 573 -0.66 2.80 29.41
CA ASN A 573 -1.71 1.86 29.04
C ASN A 573 -1.84 0.67 29.98
N LYS A 574 -1.14 0.67 31.12
CA LYS A 574 -1.15 -0.43 32.09
C LYS A 574 -2.56 -0.88 32.46
N CYS A 575 -3.45 0.03 32.87
CA CYS A 575 -4.80 -0.34 33.32
C CYS A 575 -5.66 -0.93 32.20
N LEU A 576 -5.51 -0.39 30.99
CA LEU A 576 -6.18 -0.90 29.80
C LEU A 576 -5.74 -2.34 29.48
N LEU A 577 -4.43 -2.56 29.38
CA LEU A 577 -3.87 -3.89 29.10
C LEU A 577 -4.30 -4.90 30.16
N TRP A 578 -4.21 -4.54 31.44
CA TRP A 578 -4.69 -5.42 32.52
C TRP A 578 -6.18 -5.70 32.44
N THR A 579 -7.00 -4.75 32.00
CA THR A 579 -8.45 -4.96 31.79
C THR A 579 -8.71 -6.04 30.75
N VAL A 580 -8.00 -6.02 29.62
CA VAL A 580 -8.15 -7.06 28.59
C VAL A 580 -7.65 -8.42 29.08
N PHE A 581 -6.44 -8.48 29.65
CA PHE A 581 -5.90 -9.74 30.15
C PHE A 581 -6.79 -10.33 31.24
N ALA A 582 -7.26 -9.52 32.19
CA ALA A 582 -8.18 -9.96 33.23
C ALA A 582 -9.52 -10.42 32.65
N LYS A 583 -10.12 -9.70 31.69
CA LYS A 583 -11.37 -10.10 31.01
C LYS A 583 -11.27 -11.51 30.42
N ARG A 584 -10.10 -11.87 29.90
CA ARG A 584 -9.82 -13.19 29.30
C ARG A 584 -9.14 -14.17 30.27
N GLY A 585 -9.25 -13.94 31.58
CA GLY A 585 -8.81 -14.87 32.63
C GLY A 585 -7.30 -14.88 32.91
N LEU A 586 -6.51 -14.05 32.24
CA LEU A 586 -5.05 -13.92 32.41
C LEU A 586 -4.67 -12.74 33.32
N GLY A 587 -5.49 -12.43 34.32
CA GLY A 587 -5.34 -11.30 35.22
C GLY A 587 -4.21 -11.42 36.25
N PHE A 588 -4.14 -10.44 37.14
CA PHE A 588 -3.08 -10.31 38.12
C PHE A 588 -3.10 -11.45 39.15
N GLY A 589 -2.00 -12.21 39.19
CA GLY A 589 -1.87 -13.41 40.03
C GLY A 589 -2.25 -14.72 39.33
N ALA A 590 -2.52 -14.70 38.01
CA ALA A 590 -2.60 -15.94 37.22
C ALA A 590 -1.32 -16.78 37.37
N THR A 591 -1.48 -18.10 37.40
CA THR A 591 -0.38 -19.07 37.56
C THR A 591 -0.43 -20.12 36.45
N THR A 592 0.62 -20.94 36.35
CA THR A 592 0.73 -22.00 35.32
C THR A 592 -0.28 -23.14 35.50
N THR A 593 -1.13 -23.12 36.54
CA THR A 593 -2.28 -24.05 36.65
C THR A 593 -3.39 -23.71 35.66
N LYS A 594 -3.30 -22.57 34.96
CA LYS A 594 -4.26 -22.13 33.94
C LYS A 594 -5.67 -22.05 34.51
N THR A 595 -5.80 -21.53 35.72
CA THR A 595 -7.10 -21.20 36.30
C THR A 595 -7.39 -19.75 35.99
N ASP A 596 -8.62 -19.45 35.57
CA ASP A 596 -9.00 -18.07 35.24
C ASP A 596 -8.87 -17.16 36.46
N VAL A 597 -8.17 -16.04 36.26
CA VAL A 597 -8.03 -14.96 37.23
C VAL A 597 -8.50 -13.67 36.55
N PHE A 598 -9.66 -13.16 37.00
CA PHE A 598 -10.25 -11.92 36.48
C PHE A 598 -9.83 -10.67 37.27
N LYS A 599 -8.80 -10.78 38.11
CA LYS A 599 -8.37 -9.73 39.03
C LYS A 599 -7.48 -8.70 38.34
N LEU A 600 -7.72 -7.42 38.61
CA LEU A 600 -6.81 -6.32 38.25
C LEU A 600 -5.78 -6.07 39.37
N PRO A 601 -4.56 -5.58 39.04
CA PRO A 601 -3.62 -5.13 40.05
C PRO A 601 -4.12 -3.86 40.74
N SER A 602 -3.60 -3.56 41.93
CA SER A 602 -3.94 -2.32 42.65
C SER A 602 -3.51 -1.08 41.85
N GLY A 603 -4.38 -0.07 41.81
CA GLY A 603 -4.14 1.18 41.09
C GLY A 603 -4.54 1.13 39.60
N CYS A 604 -5.25 0.08 39.18
CA CYS A 604 -5.89 -0.01 37.88
C CYS A 604 -7.41 0.14 37.97
#